data_AF-A0A9Q8LIL4-F1
#
_entry.id   AF-A0A9Q8LIL4-F1
#
_cell.length_a   1.000
_cell.length_b   1.000
_cell.length_c   1.000
_cell.angle_alpha   90.00
_cell.angle_beta   90.00
_cell.angle_gamma   90.00
#
_symmetry.space_group_name_H-M   'P 1'
#
loop_
_entity.id
_entity.type
_entity.pdbx_description
1 polymer ?
#
loop_
_entity_poly.entity_id
_entity_poly.type
_entity_poly.pdbx_seq_one_letter_code
_entity_poly.pdbx_strand_id
1 'polypeptide(L)'
;MAAALNPKSPASLGAASGRRGDKASGSGSPDSPGEGDPSSQSRKLTDVACWPCRRRKGKCTGERPTCQSCARRGHECSYEYDEGLTRVGSLRMRLTEASTRADNLEYLFEQMRTRPDNDAAMLLAIIRLGADLEAIVARLRSEDDLSWVTAIDPHAGDFSGLKPT
;
A
#
# COMPACT_ATOMS: atom_id res chain seq x y z
N MET A 1 19.00 -21.83 -25.50
CA MET A 1 19.29 -21.85 -24.04
C MET A 1 19.03 -20.46 -23.50
N ALA A 2 17.92 -20.25 -22.80
CA ALA A 2 17.69 -19.08 -21.96
C ALA A 2 16.68 -19.46 -20.88
N ALA A 3 17.09 -19.32 -19.62
CA ALA A 3 16.39 -19.78 -18.43
C ALA A 3 15.22 -18.86 -18.09
N ALA A 4 14.06 -19.47 -17.80
CA ALA A 4 12.89 -18.79 -17.27
C ALA A 4 13.13 -18.34 -15.82
N LEU A 5 12.91 -17.06 -15.54
CA LEU A 5 12.84 -16.55 -14.17
C LEU A 5 11.38 -16.49 -13.73
N ASN A 6 11.07 -17.31 -12.74
CA ASN A 6 9.75 -17.52 -12.15
C ASN A 6 9.70 -16.78 -10.80
N PRO A 7 8.75 -15.86 -10.54
CA PRO A 7 8.61 -15.26 -9.22
C PRO A 7 7.88 -16.22 -8.26
N LYS A 8 8.63 -16.66 -7.24
CA LYS A 8 8.17 -17.51 -6.14
C LYS A 8 7.03 -16.85 -5.35
N SER A 9 5.84 -17.44 -5.43
CA SER A 9 4.78 -17.28 -4.42
C SER A 9 5.23 -17.82 -3.06
N PRO A 10 4.96 -17.14 -1.93
CA PRO A 10 4.97 -17.79 -0.64
C PRO A 10 3.63 -18.47 -0.41
N ALA A 11 3.64 -19.80 -0.55
CA ALA A 11 2.68 -20.66 0.12
C ALA A 11 2.89 -20.56 1.64
N SER A 12 1.80 -20.51 2.43
CA SER A 12 1.59 -21.49 3.51
C SER A 12 0.31 -21.27 4.32
N LEU A 13 -0.45 -22.37 4.42
CA LEU A 13 -1.09 -22.94 5.63
C LEU A 13 -2.23 -22.10 6.25
N GLY A 14 -3.51 -22.49 6.18
CA GLY A 14 -4.07 -23.81 6.49
C GLY A 14 -4.48 -23.86 7.96
N ALA A 15 -5.78 -23.73 8.27
CA ALA A 15 -6.33 -24.11 9.57
C ALA A 15 -7.84 -24.34 9.49
N ALA A 16 -8.25 -25.48 10.03
CA ALA A 16 -9.56 -26.11 9.96
C ALA A 16 -10.67 -25.37 10.71
N SER A 17 -11.86 -25.34 10.11
CA SER A 17 -13.12 -24.98 10.77
C SER A 17 -13.67 -26.21 11.50
N GLY A 18 -13.23 -26.41 12.74
CA GLY A 18 -13.83 -27.35 13.68
C GLY A 18 -14.98 -26.69 14.45
N ARG A 19 -16.19 -27.27 14.37
CA ARG A 19 -17.33 -26.94 15.22
C ARG A 19 -17.13 -27.56 16.62
N ARG A 20 -17.60 -26.86 17.67
CA ARG A 20 -18.41 -27.36 18.81
C ARG A 20 -18.53 -26.24 19.86
N GLY A 21 -19.75 -25.98 20.32
CA GLY A 21 -20.03 -24.99 21.36
C GLY A 21 -20.07 -25.63 22.74
N ASP A 22 -20.23 -24.79 23.76
CA ASP A 22 -20.83 -25.15 25.05
C ASP A 22 -21.38 -23.90 25.76
N LYS A 23 -22.63 -24.01 26.19
CA LYS A 23 -23.31 -23.10 27.13
C LYS A 23 -22.82 -23.41 28.55
N ALA A 24 -22.69 -22.39 29.40
CA ALA A 24 -23.02 -22.54 30.82
C ALA A 24 -23.40 -21.18 31.41
N SER A 25 -24.65 -21.12 31.88
CA SER A 25 -25.22 -20.09 32.74
C SER A 25 -24.48 -20.04 34.09
N GLY A 26 -24.24 -18.83 34.58
CA GLY A 26 -23.94 -18.57 35.99
C GLY A 26 -24.86 -17.45 36.47
N SER A 27 -25.92 -17.82 37.16
CA SER A 27 -26.88 -16.95 37.85
C SER A 27 -26.24 -16.35 39.11
N GLY A 28 -26.28 -15.03 39.24
CA GLY A 28 -25.96 -14.32 40.48
C GLY A 28 -26.43 -12.87 40.40
N SER A 29 -27.43 -12.54 41.20
CA SER A 29 -27.90 -11.18 41.53
C SER A 29 -28.34 -11.19 43.00
N PRO A 30 -28.51 -10.04 43.67
CA PRO A 30 -27.82 -8.74 43.55
C PRO A 30 -27.30 -8.25 44.94
N ASP A 31 -26.50 -7.17 45.01
CA ASP A 31 -26.65 -6.10 46.03
C ASP A 31 -25.53 -5.04 45.96
N SER A 32 -25.93 -3.78 46.17
CA SER A 32 -25.16 -2.54 46.39
C SER A 32 -25.15 -1.51 45.24
N PRO A 33 -25.79 -0.33 45.43
CA PRO A 33 -25.66 0.82 44.53
C PRO A 33 -24.40 1.63 44.90
N GLY A 34 -23.33 1.43 44.12
CA GLY A 34 -22.12 2.24 44.17
C GLY A 34 -22.12 3.27 43.03
N GLU A 35 -21.95 4.52 43.39
CA GLU A 35 -21.91 5.71 42.53
C GLU A 35 -20.76 5.67 41.49
N GLY A 36 -21.08 6.06 40.25
CA GLY A 36 -20.18 6.74 39.30
C GLY A 36 -19.01 5.97 38.65
N ASP A 37 -19.17 5.59 37.37
CA ASP A 37 -18.09 5.82 36.38
C ASP A 37 -18.67 6.07 34.97
N PRO A 38 -18.52 7.28 34.39
CA PRO A 38 -18.89 7.55 33.01
C PRO A 38 -17.68 7.27 32.10
N SER A 39 -17.39 6.00 31.82
CA SER A 39 -16.38 5.68 30.80
C SER A 39 -16.68 4.42 29.98
N SER A 40 -17.95 4.24 29.56
CA SER A 40 -18.23 3.43 28.37
C SER A 40 -17.81 4.17 27.10
N GLN A 41 -16.54 4.59 27.03
CA GLN A 41 -15.89 4.86 25.76
C GLN A 41 -15.95 3.55 24.98
N SER A 42 -16.91 3.50 24.05
CA SER A 42 -17.03 2.50 22.99
C SER A 42 -15.62 2.06 22.60
N ARG A 43 -15.24 0.84 23.02
CA ARG A 43 -13.93 0.28 22.69
C ARG A 43 -13.91 0.18 21.18
N LYS A 44 -13.21 1.12 20.52
CA LYS A 44 -13.03 1.11 19.08
C LYS A 44 -12.49 -0.27 18.71
N LEU A 45 -13.33 -1.08 18.08
CA LEU A 45 -12.91 -2.35 17.53
C LEU A 45 -11.87 -2.04 16.46
N THR A 46 -10.63 -2.42 16.72
CA THR A 46 -9.55 -2.24 15.75
C THR A 46 -9.73 -3.25 14.63
N ASP A 47 -9.83 -2.75 13.39
CA ASP A 47 -10.00 -3.58 12.19
C ASP A 47 -8.71 -4.36 11.85
N VAL A 48 -7.55 -3.86 12.30
CA VAL A 48 -6.24 -4.47 12.06
C VAL A 48 -5.46 -4.61 13.36
N ALA A 49 -5.32 -5.83 13.86
CA ALA A 49 -4.42 -6.13 14.98
C ALA A 49 -2.94 -6.08 14.56
N CYS A 50 -2.05 -5.70 15.48
CA CYS A 50 -0.61 -5.79 15.26
C CYS A 50 -0.14 -7.25 15.12
N TRP A 51 1.01 -7.47 14.48
CA TRP A 51 1.56 -8.80 14.20
C TRP A 51 1.74 -9.66 15.47
N PRO A 52 2.27 -9.13 16.59
CA PRO A 52 2.43 -9.92 17.80
C PRO A 52 1.09 -10.31 18.46
N CYS A 53 0.05 -9.49 18.34
CA CYS A 53 -1.29 -9.84 18.84
C CYS A 53 -1.98 -10.87 17.94
N ARG A 54 -1.83 -10.77 16.61
CA ARG A 54 -2.32 -11.80 15.67
C ARG A 54 -1.68 -13.15 15.94
N ARG A 55 -0.35 -13.21 16.04
CA ARG A 55 0.39 -14.46 16.29
C ARG A 55 -0.04 -15.15 17.57
N ARG A 56 -0.34 -14.38 18.61
CA ARG A 56 -0.76 -14.89 19.94
C ARG A 56 -2.26 -15.03 20.10
N LYS A 57 -3.06 -14.69 19.08
CA LYS A 57 -4.53 -14.64 19.14
C LYS A 57 -5.06 -13.80 20.33
N GLY A 58 -4.33 -12.73 20.67
CA GLY A 58 -4.66 -11.86 21.80
C GLY A 58 -5.44 -10.62 21.39
N LYS A 59 -6.16 -10.01 22.35
CA LYS A 59 -6.85 -8.73 22.12
C LYS A 59 -5.84 -7.61 21.81
N CYS A 60 -6.01 -6.96 20.67
CA CYS A 60 -5.24 -5.79 20.25
C CYS A 60 -6.07 -4.53 20.46
N THR A 61 -5.47 -3.45 20.97
CA THR A 61 -6.16 -2.16 21.11
C THR A 61 -6.07 -1.30 19.86
N GLY A 62 -5.15 -1.61 18.93
CA GLY A 62 -5.03 -0.89 17.65
C GLY A 62 -4.26 0.43 17.71
N GLU A 63 -3.83 0.87 18.89
CA GLU A 63 -3.02 2.07 19.05
C GLU A 63 -1.66 1.93 18.33
N ARG A 64 -1.20 3.04 17.73
CA ARG A 64 0.08 3.17 17.02
C ARG A 64 0.93 4.26 17.70
N PRO A 65 2.26 4.11 17.78
CA PRO A 65 3.09 3.07 17.17
C PRO A 65 3.05 1.71 17.90
N THR A 66 2.69 1.70 19.20
CA THR A 66 2.64 0.49 20.03
C THR A 66 1.25 0.32 20.65
N CYS A 67 0.63 -0.85 20.50
CA CYS A 67 -0.65 -1.12 21.15
C CYS A 67 -0.47 -1.37 22.66
N GLN A 68 -1.48 -1.04 23.49
CA GLN A 68 -1.40 -1.21 24.95
C GLN A 68 -1.02 -2.63 25.36
N SER A 69 -1.54 -3.66 24.67
CA SER A 69 -1.22 -5.06 24.96
C SER A 69 0.26 -5.38 24.75
N CYS A 70 0.91 -4.78 23.75
CA CYS A 70 2.35 -4.94 23.52
C CYS A 70 3.17 -4.06 24.46
N ALA A 71 2.71 -2.82 24.73
CA ALA A 71 3.36 -1.91 25.67
C ALA A 71 3.46 -2.52 27.08
N ARG A 72 2.35 -3.07 27.61
CA ARG A 72 2.33 -3.73 28.92
C ARG A 72 3.23 -4.96 29.01
N ARG A 73 3.49 -5.62 27.89
CA ARG A 73 4.31 -6.84 27.82
C ARG A 73 5.76 -6.57 27.44
N GLY A 74 6.11 -5.33 27.08
CA GLY A 74 7.46 -4.97 26.64
C GLY A 74 7.89 -5.68 25.35
N HIS A 75 6.96 -5.96 24.43
CA HIS A 75 7.29 -6.59 23.15
C HIS A 75 7.30 -5.58 22.01
N GLU A 76 8.18 -5.81 21.03
CA GLU A 76 8.20 -5.05 19.78
C GLU A 76 6.85 -5.17 19.05
N CYS A 77 6.19 -4.04 18.86
CA CYS A 77 4.88 -3.95 18.23
C CYS A 77 5.05 -3.47 16.78
N SER A 78 4.71 -4.33 15.83
CA SER A 78 4.74 -4.00 14.41
C SER A 78 3.37 -4.24 13.76
N TYR A 79 3.01 -3.35 12.83
CA TYR A 79 1.85 -3.50 11.97
C TYR A 79 2.34 -3.77 10.54
N GLU A 80 1.64 -4.64 9.83
CA GLU A 80 2.00 -5.05 8.47
C GLU A 80 1.59 -4.03 7.40
N TYR A 81 0.62 -3.17 7.74
CA TYR A 81 0.04 -2.17 6.85
C TYR A 81 -0.07 -0.84 7.59
N ASP A 82 -0.10 0.25 6.83
CA ASP A 82 -0.28 1.61 7.34
C ASP A 82 -1.65 1.81 8.00
N GLU A 83 -1.79 2.92 8.73
CA GLU A 83 -3.02 3.24 9.43
C GLU A 83 -4.18 3.46 8.43
N GLY A 84 -5.33 2.84 8.70
CA GLY A 84 -6.50 2.91 7.81
C GLY A 84 -6.52 1.91 6.64
N LEU A 85 -5.42 1.20 6.36
CA LEU A 85 -5.36 0.20 5.30
C LEU A 85 -5.51 -1.23 5.86
N THR A 86 -6.55 -1.91 5.41
CA THR A 86 -6.66 -3.36 5.60
C THR A 86 -5.70 -4.09 4.66
N ARG A 87 -5.45 -5.38 4.91
CA ARG A 87 -4.69 -6.24 3.98
C ARG A 87 -5.19 -6.12 2.54
N VAL A 88 -6.51 -6.23 2.37
CA VAL A 88 -7.15 -6.12 1.05
C VAL A 88 -7.00 -4.71 0.48
N GLY A 89 -7.13 -3.67 1.31
CA GLY A 89 -6.89 -2.28 0.90
C GLY A 89 -5.47 -2.04 0.38
N SER A 90 -4.46 -2.51 1.11
CA SER A 90 -3.05 -2.37 0.71
C SER A 90 -2.75 -3.13 -0.59
N LEU A 91 -3.31 -4.33 -0.77
CA LEU A 91 -3.14 -5.11 -1.99
C LEU A 91 -3.82 -4.45 -3.19
N ARG A 92 -5.02 -3.90 -3.00
CA ARG A 92 -5.71 -3.13 -4.05
C ARG A 92 -4.91 -1.90 -4.45
N MET A 93 -4.38 -1.15 -3.48
CA MET A 93 -3.56 0.03 -3.76
C MET A 93 -2.33 -0.33 -4.59
N ARG A 94 -1.58 -1.36 -4.19
CA ARG A 94 -0.42 -1.85 -4.95
C ARG A 94 -0.79 -2.39 -6.34
N LEU A 95 -1.94 -3.04 -6.46
CA LEU A 95 -2.45 -3.52 -7.74
C LEU A 95 -2.79 -2.34 -8.66
N THR A 96 -3.47 -1.31 -8.14
CA THR A 96 -3.79 -0.09 -8.89
C THR A 96 -2.51 0.62 -9.32
N GLU A 97 -1.55 0.79 -8.42
CA GLU A 97 -0.24 1.40 -8.73
C GLU A 97 0.50 0.63 -9.84
N ALA A 98 0.59 -0.70 -9.70
CA ALA A 98 1.23 -1.54 -10.70
C ALA A 98 0.48 -1.52 -12.04
N SER A 99 -0.85 -1.52 -12.02
CA SER A 99 -1.69 -1.43 -13.22
C SER A 99 -1.47 -0.10 -13.94
N THR A 100 -1.56 1.03 -13.23
CA THR A 100 -1.34 2.36 -13.80
C THR A 100 0.05 2.47 -14.43
N ARG A 101 1.08 1.92 -13.75
CA ARG A 101 2.44 1.91 -14.30
C ARG A 101 2.53 1.06 -15.57
N ALA A 102 1.87 -0.09 -15.62
CA ALA A 102 1.81 -0.93 -16.81
C ALA A 102 1.09 -0.20 -17.97
N ASP A 103 -0.07 0.39 -17.71
CA ASP A 103 -0.84 1.16 -18.70
C ASP A 103 -0.02 2.33 -19.29
N ASN A 104 0.77 3.00 -18.44
CA ASN A 104 1.66 4.08 -18.87
C ASN A 104 2.82 3.58 -19.74
N LEU A 105 3.40 2.42 -19.44
CA LEU A 105 4.45 1.80 -20.26
C LEU A 105 3.90 1.35 -21.62
N GLU A 106 2.72 0.74 -21.63
CA GLU A 106 2.04 0.33 -22.87
C GLU A 106 1.73 1.55 -23.75
N TYR A 107 1.19 2.62 -23.14
CA TYR A 107 0.93 3.86 -23.84
C TYR A 107 2.20 4.49 -24.43
N LEU A 108 3.28 4.60 -23.64
CA LEU A 108 4.56 5.14 -24.13
C LEU A 108 5.12 4.30 -25.28
N PHE A 109 5.03 2.97 -25.18
CA PHE A 109 5.47 2.08 -26.24
C PHE A 109 4.66 2.29 -27.54
N GLU A 110 3.35 2.47 -27.42
CA GLU A 110 2.51 2.75 -28.58
C GLU A 110 2.83 4.11 -29.22
N GLN A 111 3.13 5.12 -28.41
CA GLN A 111 3.58 6.43 -28.92
C GLN A 111 4.91 6.30 -29.69
N MET A 112 5.87 5.49 -29.22
CA MET A 112 7.12 5.24 -29.96
C MET A 112 6.90 4.46 -31.26
N ARG A 113 5.81 3.68 -31.38
CA ARG A 113 5.50 2.89 -32.59
C ARG A 113 4.73 3.66 -33.66
N THR A 114 3.89 4.60 -33.25
CA THR A 114 2.92 5.27 -34.13
C THR A 114 3.39 6.65 -34.61
N ARG A 115 4.27 7.30 -33.84
CA ARG A 115 4.85 8.60 -34.19
C ARG A 115 5.94 8.49 -35.25
N PRO A 116 6.24 9.57 -35.99
CA PRO A 116 7.35 9.59 -36.94
C PRO A 116 8.70 9.33 -36.27
N ASP A 117 9.68 8.87 -37.06
CA ASP A 117 11.00 8.45 -36.54
C ASP A 117 11.72 9.56 -35.74
N ASN A 118 11.55 10.82 -36.10
CA ASN A 118 12.14 11.96 -35.38
C ASN A 118 11.57 12.06 -33.95
N ASP A 119 10.24 12.00 -33.82
CA ASP A 119 9.53 12.03 -32.55
C ASP A 119 9.89 10.82 -31.68
N ALA A 120 9.92 9.63 -32.27
CA ALA A 120 10.29 8.41 -31.56
C ALA A 120 11.75 8.48 -31.05
N ALA A 121 12.66 9.05 -31.85
CA ALA A 121 14.04 9.28 -31.44
C ALA A 121 14.15 10.32 -30.30
N MET A 122 13.34 11.38 -30.34
CA MET A 122 13.25 12.37 -29.26
C MET A 122 12.73 11.76 -27.96
N LEU A 123 11.67 10.96 -28.02
CA LEU A 123 11.16 10.22 -26.86
C LEU A 123 12.22 9.28 -26.28
N LEU A 124 12.96 8.55 -27.13
CA LEU A 124 14.06 7.69 -26.67
C LEU A 124 15.18 8.50 -25.99
N ALA A 125 15.49 9.69 -26.51
CA ALA A 125 16.48 10.57 -25.90
C ALA A 125 16.04 11.01 -24.49
N ILE A 126 14.77 11.41 -24.33
CA ILE A 126 14.19 11.78 -23.04
C ILE A 126 14.25 10.62 -22.04
N ILE A 127 13.92 9.41 -22.47
CA ILE A 127 14.03 8.20 -21.64
C ILE A 127 15.48 7.97 -21.20
N ARG A 128 16.46 8.13 -22.10
CA ARG A 128 17.89 7.96 -21.79
C ARG A 128 18.42 9.03 -20.82
N LEU A 129 17.82 10.22 -20.80
CA LEU A 129 18.12 11.29 -19.85
C LEU A 129 17.54 11.04 -18.45
N GLY A 130 16.77 9.96 -18.26
CA GLY A 130 16.22 9.57 -16.95
C GLY A 130 14.97 10.32 -16.56
N ALA A 131 14.22 10.85 -17.53
CA ALA A 131 12.94 11.49 -17.26
C ALA A 131 11.92 10.50 -16.66
N ASP A 132 11.08 11.00 -15.76
CA ASP A 132 10.07 10.20 -15.09
C ASP A 132 8.95 9.77 -16.06
N LEU A 133 8.54 8.50 -15.95
CA LEU A 133 7.55 7.90 -16.84
C LEU A 133 6.18 8.60 -16.74
N GLU A 134 5.74 8.94 -15.53
CA GLU A 134 4.43 9.58 -15.34
C GLU A 134 4.45 10.99 -15.91
N ALA A 135 5.56 11.72 -15.75
CA ALA A 135 5.73 13.04 -16.34
C ALA A 135 5.73 13.01 -17.88
N ILE A 136 6.37 12.02 -18.50
CA ILE A 136 6.37 11.83 -19.96
C ILE A 136 4.94 11.54 -20.45
N VAL A 137 4.26 10.57 -19.82
CA VAL A 137 2.91 10.17 -20.23
C VAL A 137 1.89 11.28 -20.00
N ALA A 138 2.00 12.04 -18.91
CA ALA A 138 1.13 13.19 -18.64
C ALA A 138 1.25 14.24 -19.75
N ARG A 139 2.47 14.55 -20.20
CA ARG A 139 2.72 15.48 -21.31
C ARG A 139 2.20 14.98 -22.65
N LEU A 140 2.45 13.71 -22.96
CA LEU A 140 1.94 13.08 -24.19
C LEU A 140 0.41 13.04 -24.24
N ARG A 141 -0.26 12.96 -23.09
CA ARG A 141 -1.74 13.03 -23.01
C ARG A 141 -2.28 14.46 -23.11
N SER A 142 -1.52 15.47 -22.71
CA SER A 142 -1.95 16.87 -22.75
C SER A 142 -1.68 17.54 -24.10
N GLU A 143 -0.58 17.16 -24.76
CA GLU A 143 -0.14 17.75 -26.03
C GLU A 143 0.28 16.62 -26.99
N ASP A 144 -0.40 16.54 -28.13
CA ASP A 144 -0.09 15.54 -29.17
C ASP A 144 1.24 15.82 -29.90
N ASP A 145 1.88 16.98 -29.70
CA ASP A 145 3.14 17.33 -30.33
C ASP A 145 4.29 17.42 -29.31
N LEU A 146 5.49 16.95 -29.68
CA LEU A 146 6.71 16.98 -28.86
C LEU A 146 7.35 18.37 -28.82
N SER A 147 6.57 19.42 -29.03
CA SER A 147 7.04 20.81 -29.01
C SER A 147 7.73 21.18 -27.68
N TRP A 148 7.28 20.61 -26.57
CA TRP A 148 7.87 20.77 -25.23
C TRP A 148 9.30 20.23 -25.10
N VAL A 149 9.73 19.33 -26.00
CA VAL A 149 11.06 18.73 -25.97
C VAL A 149 12.14 19.70 -26.43
N THR A 150 11.78 20.67 -27.29
CA THR A 150 12.70 21.76 -27.70
C THR A 150 13.06 22.72 -26.57
N ALA A 151 12.34 22.67 -25.45
CA ALA A 151 12.63 23.40 -24.22
C ALA A 151 13.43 22.59 -23.19
N ILE A 152 13.82 21.34 -23.52
CA ILE A 152 14.70 20.53 -22.67
C ILE A 152 16.14 20.92 -23.01
N ASP A 153 16.70 21.83 -22.23
CA ASP A 153 18.13 22.12 -22.26
C ASP A 153 18.91 20.83 -21.97
N PRO A 154 19.71 20.30 -22.92
CA PRO A 154 20.51 19.07 -22.71
C PRO A 154 21.60 19.23 -21.64
N HIS A 155 21.78 20.44 -21.11
CA HIS A 155 22.71 20.77 -20.03
C HIS A 155 22.03 21.15 -18.70
N ALA A 156 20.69 21.21 -18.62
CA ALA A 156 19.98 21.51 -17.37
C ALA A 156 19.75 20.22 -16.55
N GLY A 157 20.85 19.59 -16.13
CA GLY A 157 20.84 18.48 -15.18
C GLY A 157 20.59 18.94 -13.74
N ASP A 158 19.47 19.61 -13.47
CA ASP A 158 19.05 19.91 -12.10
C ASP A 158 17.58 19.52 -11.86
N PHE A 159 17.39 18.24 -11.53
CA PHE A 159 16.14 17.68 -11.03
C PHE A 159 16.10 17.61 -9.49
N SER A 160 16.86 18.46 -8.81
CA SER A 160 16.93 18.46 -7.34
C SER A 160 15.76 19.22 -6.66
N GLY A 161 14.79 19.71 -7.42
CA GLY A 161 13.86 20.75 -6.96
C GLY A 161 12.42 20.38 -6.63
N LEU A 162 11.86 19.27 -7.11
CA LEU A 162 10.46 18.93 -6.83
C LEU A 162 10.36 17.93 -5.66
N LYS A 163 10.33 18.47 -4.44
CA LYS A 163 9.75 17.74 -3.31
C LYS A 163 8.23 17.66 -3.50
N PRO A 164 7.61 16.49 -3.31
CA PRO A 164 6.17 16.36 -3.28
C PRO A 164 5.62 17.03 -2.01
N THR A 165 4.63 17.91 -2.18
CA THR A 165 3.70 18.35 -1.12
C THR A 165 2.41 17.59 -1.24
#